data_AF-A0A0S3TLX2-F1
#
_entry.id   AF-A0A0S3TLX2-F1
#
_cell.length_a   1.000
_cell.length_b   1.000
_cell.length_c   1.000
_cell.angle_alpha   90.00
_cell.angle_beta   90.00
_cell.angle_gamma   90.00
#
_symmetry.space_group_name_H-M   'P 1'
#
loop_
_entity.id
_entity.type
_entity.pdbx_description
1 polymer ?
#
loop_
_entity_poly.entity_id
_entity_poly.type
_entity_poly.pdbx_seq_one_letter_code
_entity_poly.pdbx_strand_id
1 'polypeptide(L)'
;MSPRSSQVSKRRLLQFAGSLFIVELIRPLSKVSASLIVNQDRPYWRFCNKCYVMFYTDANSNSCAAGGTHVPQGYEFRLPFGSPETSTAQQNWRCCKKCQAMFFNGYSGKGRCPAGGSHVADNTFLYVLPHDVPGTPTAQTDWRFCNKCQAMFYDGYPEKGRCAAGGSHVAQGYNFVLPHSR
;
A
#
# COMPACT_ATOMS: atom_id res chain seq x y z
N MET A 1 -69.25 44.58 32.45
CA MET A 1 -69.91 43.55 33.26
C MET A 1 -70.31 42.40 32.35
N SER A 2 -69.97 41.17 32.76
CA SER A 2 -70.51 39.87 32.33
C SER A 2 -72.06 39.85 32.23
N PRO A 3 -72.73 38.72 31.87
CA PRO A 3 -72.26 37.35 31.52
C PRO A 3 -72.91 36.83 30.21
N ARG A 4 -72.41 35.81 29.50
CA ARG A 4 -72.18 34.37 29.79
C ARG A 4 -73.47 33.58 30.06
N SER A 5 -73.79 32.60 29.21
CA SER A 5 -74.06 31.22 29.66
C SER A 5 -74.12 30.26 28.47
N SER A 6 -73.31 29.21 28.62
CA SER A 6 -73.16 28.00 27.80
C SER A 6 -74.10 26.90 28.27
N GLN A 7 -74.35 25.86 27.46
CA GLN A 7 -73.86 24.51 27.77
C GLN A 7 -74.20 23.47 26.67
N VAL A 8 -73.29 22.51 26.50
CA VAL A 8 -73.20 21.51 25.42
C VAL A 8 -72.88 20.11 26.01
N SER A 9 -73.63 19.11 25.52
CA SER A 9 -73.35 17.71 25.11
C SER A 9 -72.44 16.74 25.90
N LYS A 10 -72.88 15.47 25.94
CA LYS A 10 -71.99 14.28 25.94
C LYS A 10 -72.56 13.12 25.09
N ARG A 11 -71.75 12.70 24.09
CA ARG A 11 -71.42 11.32 23.59
C ARG A 11 -72.58 10.44 23.09
N ARG A 12 -72.49 9.61 22.04
CA ARG A 12 -71.45 9.13 21.10
C ARG A 12 -72.23 8.30 20.06
N LEU A 13 -71.88 8.32 18.76
CA LEU A 13 -72.22 7.22 17.83
C LEU A 13 -71.42 7.36 16.52
N LEU A 14 -71.01 6.20 15.98
CA LEU A 14 -70.77 5.81 14.57
C LEU A 14 -69.42 5.12 14.29
N GLN A 15 -69.46 3.79 14.39
CA GLN A 15 -69.25 2.78 13.35
C GLN A 15 -68.51 3.07 12.01
N PHE A 16 -67.70 2.04 11.63
CA PHE A 16 -67.19 1.60 10.31
C PHE A 16 -66.19 2.52 9.58
N ALA A 17 -65.22 2.09 8.79
CA ALA A 17 -64.55 0.83 8.45
C ALA A 17 -63.40 1.23 7.50
N GLY A 18 -62.30 0.47 7.42
CA GLY A 18 -61.34 0.59 6.32
C GLY A 18 -59.91 0.95 6.74
N SER A 19 -59.14 -0.07 7.15
CA SER A 19 -57.69 0.04 7.24
C SER A 19 -57.08 -0.06 5.84
N LEU A 20 -56.62 1.07 5.29
CA LEU A 20 -55.58 1.06 4.27
C LEU A 20 -54.23 0.89 4.99
N PHE A 21 -53.71 -0.34 5.01
CA PHE A 21 -52.30 -0.56 5.30
C PHE A 21 -51.51 -0.37 4.01
N ILE A 22 -50.95 0.82 3.82
CA ILE A 22 -49.84 0.99 2.88
C ILE A 22 -48.62 0.37 3.56
N VAL A 23 -48.30 -0.87 3.21
CA VAL A 23 -46.99 -1.45 3.53
C VAL A 23 -46.02 -0.81 2.54
N GLU A 24 -45.43 0.32 2.93
CA GLU A 24 -44.24 0.83 2.27
C GLU A 24 -43.17 -0.27 2.33
N LEU A 25 -42.89 -0.88 1.18
CA LEU A 25 -41.69 -1.68 0.97
C LEU A 25 -40.49 -0.73 1.07
N ILE A 26 -40.04 -0.49 2.30
CA ILE A 26 -38.70 0.06 2.55
C ILE A 26 -37.73 -1.02 2.06
N ARG A 27 -37.34 -0.93 0.78
CA ARG A 27 -36.19 -1.64 0.27
C ARG A 27 -34.97 -1.07 1.01
N PRO A 28 -34.24 -1.85 1.82
CA PRO A 28 -32.96 -1.37 2.30
C PRO A 28 -32.07 -1.19 1.07
N LEU A 29 -31.68 0.05 0.79
CA LEU A 29 -30.51 0.35 -0.04
C LEU A 29 -29.31 -0.19 0.73
N SER A 30 -29.02 -1.47 0.60
CA SER A 30 -27.72 -2.02 0.96
C SER A 30 -26.72 -1.42 -0.04
N LYS A 31 -26.21 -0.23 0.27
CA LYS A 31 -24.92 0.20 -0.26
C LYS A 31 -23.89 -0.73 0.36
N VAL A 32 -23.73 -1.89 -0.25
CA VAL A 32 -22.42 -2.54 -0.27
C VAL A 32 -21.58 -1.59 -1.11
N SER A 33 -20.99 -0.60 -0.44
CA SER A 33 -19.83 0.07 -0.98
C SER A 33 -18.75 -1.00 -0.99
N ALA A 34 -18.71 -1.76 -2.09
CA ALA A 34 -17.47 -2.41 -2.48
C ALA A 34 -16.43 -1.29 -2.43
N SER A 35 -15.54 -1.37 -1.43
CA SER A 35 -14.38 -0.51 -1.42
C SER A 35 -13.75 -0.70 -2.78
N LEU A 36 -13.81 0.34 -3.61
CA LEU A 36 -12.96 0.41 -4.79
C LEU A 36 -11.56 0.37 -4.18
N ILE A 37 -10.95 -0.81 -4.11
CA ILE A 37 -9.51 -0.92 -3.94
C ILE A 37 -8.98 -0.26 -5.21
N VAL A 38 -8.81 1.05 -5.14
CA VAL A 38 -7.97 1.75 -6.09
C VAL A 38 -6.62 1.08 -5.88
N ASN A 39 -6.13 0.36 -6.89
CA ASN A 39 -4.74 -0.04 -6.96
C ASN A 39 -3.93 1.26 -7.05
N GLN A 40 -3.70 1.88 -5.89
CA GLN A 40 -2.86 3.04 -5.77
C GLN A 40 -1.45 2.54 -5.94
N ASP A 41 -0.84 2.86 -7.07
CA ASP A 41 0.56 2.63 -7.31
C ASP A 41 1.30 3.96 -7.39
N ARG A 42 2.58 3.92 -7.00
CA ARG A 42 3.47 5.05 -7.18
C ARG A 42 4.46 4.69 -8.29
N PRO A 43 4.57 5.49 -9.37
CA PRO A 43 5.55 5.30 -10.45
C PRO A 43 6.96 5.68 -9.97
N TYR A 44 7.93 5.84 -10.90
CA TYR A 44 9.30 6.34 -10.61
C TYR A 44 10.17 5.46 -9.71
N TRP A 45 9.84 4.18 -9.56
CA TRP A 45 10.72 3.20 -8.94
C TRP A 45 11.59 2.55 -10.02
N ARG A 46 12.89 2.44 -9.76
CA ARG A 46 13.88 1.93 -10.71
C ARG A 46 14.80 0.90 -10.05
N PHE A 47 15.29 -0.02 -10.86
CA PHE A 47 16.40 -0.89 -10.53
C PHE A 47 17.73 -0.14 -10.66
N CYS A 48 18.63 -0.27 -9.67
CA CYS A 48 19.99 0.25 -9.78
C CYS A 48 20.98 -0.81 -10.29
N ASN A 49 21.65 -0.57 -11.41
CA ASN A 49 22.55 -1.57 -12.01
C ASN A 49 23.90 -1.78 -11.30
N LYS A 50 24.18 -1.02 -10.25
CA LYS A 50 25.42 -1.17 -9.45
C LYS A 50 25.21 -1.94 -8.15
N CYS A 51 24.15 -1.58 -7.41
CA CYS A 51 23.84 -2.17 -6.11
C CYS A 51 22.61 -3.08 -6.12
N TYR A 52 21.90 -3.14 -7.25
CA TYR A 52 20.74 -4.01 -7.52
C TYR A 52 19.50 -3.71 -6.67
N VAL A 53 19.55 -2.64 -5.88
CA VAL A 53 18.46 -2.20 -5.02
C VAL A 53 17.39 -1.45 -5.82
N MET A 54 16.12 -1.69 -5.47
CA MET A 54 14.98 -0.89 -5.90
C MET A 54 15.02 0.49 -5.25
N PHE A 55 15.05 1.56 -6.04
CA PHE A 55 15.15 2.93 -5.53
C PHE A 55 14.18 3.89 -6.24
N TYR A 56 13.87 4.99 -5.56
CA TYR A 56 12.94 6.01 -6.04
C TYR A 56 13.69 7.19 -6.69
N THR A 57 13.27 7.65 -7.87
CA THR A 57 14.09 8.58 -8.70
C THR A 57 13.75 10.08 -8.60
N ASP A 58 12.70 10.49 -7.91
CA ASP A 58 12.27 11.91 -7.91
C ASP A 58 12.86 12.78 -6.77
N ALA A 59 13.82 12.25 -6.01
CA ALA A 59 14.28 12.85 -4.75
C ALA A 59 15.75 13.31 -4.78
N ASN A 60 16.05 14.36 -4.02
CA ASN A 60 17.37 15.01 -3.96
C ASN A 60 18.47 14.19 -3.28
N SER A 61 18.11 13.13 -2.54
CA SER A 61 19.02 12.24 -1.82
C SER A 61 19.03 10.90 -2.55
N ASN A 62 20.18 10.29 -2.85
CA ASN A 62 20.19 9.07 -3.68
C ASN A 62 21.46 8.21 -3.49
N SER A 63 21.95 8.08 -2.24
CA SER A 63 23.23 7.41 -1.94
C SER A 63 23.24 5.92 -2.30
N CYS A 64 24.20 5.48 -3.11
CA CYS A 64 24.34 4.09 -3.57
C CYS A 64 25.40 3.33 -2.77
N ALA A 65 25.13 2.05 -2.49
CA ALA A 65 26.08 1.16 -1.82
C ALA A 65 27.36 0.88 -2.63
N ALA A 66 27.32 1.07 -3.96
CA ALA A 66 28.49 0.99 -4.82
C ALA A 66 29.30 2.30 -4.88
N GLY A 67 28.93 3.31 -4.09
CA GLY A 67 29.47 4.66 -4.15
C GLY A 67 28.70 5.56 -5.12
N GLY A 68 28.71 6.86 -4.83
CA GLY A 68 27.98 7.87 -5.60
C GLY A 68 26.46 7.71 -5.49
N THR A 69 25.75 8.00 -6.59
CA THR A 69 24.29 7.94 -6.68
C THR A 69 23.79 6.66 -7.35
N HIS A 70 22.53 6.28 -7.11
CA HIS A 70 21.91 5.16 -7.82
C HIS A 70 21.82 5.44 -9.33
N VAL A 71 22.06 4.41 -10.15
CA VAL A 71 22.03 4.49 -11.61
C VAL A 71 20.86 3.64 -12.13
N PRO A 72 19.79 4.26 -12.64
CA PRO A 72 18.59 3.53 -13.08
C PRO A 72 18.87 2.69 -14.33
N GLN A 73 18.32 1.48 -14.37
CA GLN A 73 18.32 0.62 -15.55
C GLN A 73 17.02 -0.19 -15.62
N GLY A 74 16.66 -0.62 -16.82
CA GLY A 74 15.49 -1.48 -17.05
C GLY A 74 14.18 -0.72 -16.86
N TYR A 75 13.16 -1.45 -16.39
CA TYR A 75 11.79 -0.96 -16.27
C TYR A 75 11.60 0.20 -15.30
N GLU A 76 10.49 0.90 -15.49
CA GLU A 76 9.90 1.76 -14.47
C GLU A 76 8.80 1.01 -13.73
N PHE A 77 9.05 0.77 -12.44
CA PHE A 77 8.17 0.05 -11.54
C PHE A 77 7.11 0.96 -10.95
N ARG A 78 5.96 0.37 -10.67
CA ARG A 78 4.79 1.01 -10.10
C ARG A 78 4.40 0.23 -8.85
N LEU A 79 4.78 0.75 -7.69
CA LEU A 79 4.68 -0.02 -6.44
C LEU A 79 3.34 0.26 -5.73
N PRO A 80 2.54 -0.77 -5.42
CA PRO A 80 1.27 -0.60 -4.72
C PRO A 80 1.47 -0.09 -3.28
N PHE A 81 0.54 0.73 -2.80
CA PHE A 81 0.54 1.24 -1.43
C PHE A 81 -0.88 1.40 -0.88
N GLY A 82 -0.98 1.56 0.45
CA GLY A 82 -2.23 1.92 1.13
C GLY A 82 -3.26 0.80 1.27
N SER A 83 -3.00 -0.38 0.72
CA SER A 83 -3.83 -1.57 0.94
C SER A 83 -3.41 -2.33 2.21
N PRO A 84 -4.27 -3.19 2.78
CA PRO A 84 -3.88 -4.10 3.85
C PRO A 84 -2.92 -5.19 3.35
N GLU A 85 -2.19 -5.80 4.29
CA GLU A 85 -1.47 -7.07 4.05
C GLU A 85 -2.44 -8.20 3.74
N THR A 86 -2.04 -9.10 2.85
CA THR A 86 -2.80 -10.30 2.45
C THR A 86 -1.88 -11.51 2.43
N SER A 87 -2.42 -12.70 2.15
CA SER A 87 -1.61 -13.92 1.98
C SER A 87 -0.65 -13.88 0.79
N THR A 88 -0.83 -12.92 -0.13
CA THR A 88 -0.01 -12.77 -1.36
C THR A 88 0.54 -11.35 -1.52
N ALA A 89 0.51 -10.54 -0.46
CA ALA A 89 1.04 -9.19 -0.50
C ALA A 89 1.50 -8.74 0.89
N GLN A 90 2.76 -8.36 1.02
CA GLN A 90 3.38 -8.02 2.29
C GLN A 90 3.42 -6.50 2.48
N GLN A 91 2.95 -6.02 3.63
CA GLN A 91 3.04 -4.60 4.01
C GLN A 91 4.39 -4.25 4.65
N ASN A 92 4.48 -3.07 5.28
CA ASN A 92 5.65 -2.57 6.02
C ASN A 92 6.87 -2.22 5.17
N TRP A 93 6.71 -2.09 3.86
CA TRP A 93 7.73 -1.57 2.97
C TRP A 93 7.69 -0.03 2.92
N ARG A 94 8.87 0.59 2.97
CA ARG A 94 9.04 2.05 3.04
C ARG A 94 10.14 2.53 2.11
N CYS A 95 10.02 3.77 1.65
CA CYS A 95 11.13 4.48 1.03
C CYS A 95 12.05 5.04 2.10
N CYS A 96 13.37 4.90 1.95
CA CYS A 96 14.34 5.50 2.86
C CYS A 96 14.62 6.97 2.51
N LYS A 97 14.43 7.91 3.43
CA LYS A 97 14.67 9.36 3.20
C LYS A 97 16.12 9.72 2.82
N LYS A 98 17.09 8.87 3.16
CA LYS A 98 18.54 9.14 2.99
C LYS A 98 19.17 8.53 1.74
N CYS A 99 18.53 7.53 1.16
CA CYS A 99 19.08 6.82 0.00
C CYS A 99 18.04 6.40 -1.03
N GLN A 100 16.75 6.61 -0.75
CA GLN A 100 15.61 6.30 -1.61
C GLN A 100 15.42 4.82 -1.93
N ALA A 101 16.20 3.94 -1.29
CA ALA A 101 16.00 2.51 -1.36
C ALA A 101 14.64 2.13 -0.76
N MET A 102 13.94 1.21 -1.44
CA MET A 102 12.84 0.46 -0.85
C MET A 102 13.41 -0.50 0.20
N PHE A 103 12.96 -0.38 1.44
CA PHE A 103 13.41 -1.23 2.53
C PHE A 103 12.24 -1.71 3.39
N PHE A 104 12.41 -2.87 3.99
CA PHE A 104 11.43 -3.43 4.91
C PHE A 104 11.60 -2.80 6.29
N ASN A 105 10.55 -2.16 6.79
CA ASN A 105 10.53 -1.44 8.06
C ASN A 105 9.81 -2.22 9.17
N GLY A 106 9.72 -3.55 9.05
CA GLY A 106 9.12 -4.42 10.08
C GLY A 106 10.05 -4.81 11.22
N TYR A 107 11.37 -4.60 11.09
CA TYR A 107 12.36 -4.90 12.13
C TYR A 107 12.93 -3.63 12.78
N SER A 108 13.27 -3.71 14.07
CA SER A 108 13.82 -2.57 14.83
C SER A 108 15.15 -2.05 14.28
N GLY A 109 16.02 -2.94 13.79
CA GLY A 109 17.35 -2.59 13.29
C GLY A 109 17.38 -1.84 11.96
N LYS A 110 16.30 -1.93 11.16
CA LYS A 110 16.08 -1.27 9.85
C LYS A 110 17.20 -1.45 8.81
N GLY A 111 18.17 -2.34 9.03
CA GLY A 111 19.26 -2.66 8.11
C GLY A 111 20.24 -1.51 7.83
N ARG A 112 21.44 -1.84 7.32
CA ARG A 112 22.49 -0.87 7.01
C ARG A 112 22.14 0.00 5.79
N CYS A 113 22.17 1.32 5.96
CA CYS A 113 21.97 2.30 4.90
C CYS A 113 23.31 2.75 4.28
N PRO A 114 23.40 2.89 2.94
CA PRO A 114 24.62 3.39 2.28
C PRO A 114 24.95 4.86 2.63
N ALA A 115 23.97 5.65 3.06
CA ALA A 115 24.19 7.01 3.59
C ALA A 115 24.68 7.02 5.06
N GLY A 116 24.98 5.86 5.64
CA GLY A 116 25.38 5.70 7.04
C GLY A 116 24.23 5.39 8.00
N GLY A 117 24.53 4.63 9.06
CA GLY A 117 23.54 4.18 10.05
C GLY A 117 22.47 3.25 9.47
N SER A 118 21.29 3.22 10.10
CA SER A 118 20.15 2.42 9.63
C SER A 118 19.26 3.16 8.63
N HIS A 119 18.38 2.46 7.89
CA HIS A 119 17.39 3.12 7.04
C HIS A 119 16.41 3.98 7.86
N VAL A 120 15.93 5.08 7.24
CA VAL A 120 15.00 6.04 7.85
C VAL A 120 13.75 6.11 7.00
N ALA A 121 12.64 5.59 7.52
CA ALA A 121 11.37 5.54 6.79
C ALA A 121 10.86 6.94 6.45
N ASP A 122 10.49 7.11 5.18
CA ASP A 122 9.43 8.03 4.79
C ASP A 122 8.08 7.38 5.12
N ASN A 123 7.28 8.10 5.91
CA ASN A 123 5.98 7.64 6.40
C ASN A 123 4.82 8.09 5.49
N THR A 124 5.11 8.78 4.39
CA THR A 124 4.09 9.26 3.44
C THR A 124 3.32 8.10 2.79
N PHE A 125 4.02 7.03 2.43
CA PHE A 125 3.43 5.86 1.76
C PHE A 125 3.80 4.56 2.49
N LEU A 126 2.80 3.71 2.72
CA LEU A 126 2.96 2.32 3.19
C LEU A 126 2.83 1.40 2.00
N TYR A 127 3.96 0.93 1.48
CA TYR A 127 3.95 0.05 0.33
C TYR A 127 3.58 -1.37 0.74
N VAL A 128 2.83 -2.02 -0.14
CA VAL A 128 2.38 -3.41 0.01
C VAL A 128 2.77 -4.15 -1.25
N LEU A 129 3.74 -5.06 -1.13
CA LEU A 129 4.41 -5.65 -2.27
C LEU A 129 3.89 -7.07 -2.54
N PRO A 130 3.44 -7.38 -3.76
CA PRO A 130 2.96 -8.71 -4.11
C PRO A 130 4.07 -9.76 -3.99
N HIS A 131 3.71 -10.94 -3.50
CA HIS A 131 4.55 -12.13 -3.48
C HIS A 131 3.71 -13.38 -3.70
N ASP A 132 4.38 -14.49 -4.06
CA ASP A 132 3.73 -15.79 -4.31
C ASP A 132 2.59 -15.72 -5.35
N VAL A 133 2.76 -14.84 -6.33
CA VAL A 133 1.90 -14.70 -7.52
C VAL A 133 2.73 -14.93 -8.78
N PRO A 134 2.13 -15.31 -9.93
CA PRO A 134 2.87 -15.44 -11.17
C PRO A 134 3.43 -14.11 -11.68
N GLY A 135 4.62 -14.15 -12.31
CA GLY A 135 5.09 -13.07 -13.16
C GLY A 135 4.17 -12.85 -14.37
N THR A 136 4.18 -11.65 -14.94
CA THR A 136 3.40 -11.29 -16.13
C THR A 136 4.22 -10.39 -17.04
N PRO A 137 3.79 -10.10 -18.29
CA PRO A 137 4.46 -9.11 -19.14
C PRO A 137 4.55 -7.70 -18.53
N THR A 138 3.83 -7.43 -17.44
CA THR A 138 3.82 -6.16 -16.69
C THR A 138 4.19 -6.34 -15.23
N ALA A 139 4.76 -7.49 -14.85
CA ALA A 139 5.17 -7.74 -13.47
C ALA A 139 6.40 -8.66 -13.43
N GLN A 140 7.47 -8.17 -12.83
CA GLN A 140 8.77 -8.84 -12.81
C GLN A 140 8.93 -9.63 -11.51
N THR A 141 9.33 -10.90 -11.63
CA THR A 141 9.69 -11.78 -10.50
C THR A 141 11.10 -11.50 -9.97
N ASP A 142 11.55 -12.29 -9.01
CA ASP A 142 12.94 -12.37 -8.52
C ASP A 142 13.42 -11.12 -7.77
N TRP A 143 12.46 -10.36 -7.25
CA TRP A 143 12.72 -9.34 -6.26
C TRP A 143 12.77 -9.99 -4.87
N ARG A 144 13.81 -9.68 -4.10
CA ARG A 144 14.12 -10.35 -2.85
C ARG A 144 14.41 -9.34 -1.75
N PHE A 145 14.05 -9.71 -0.53
CA PHE A 145 14.49 -9.02 0.67
C PHE A 145 15.92 -9.43 1.02
N CYS A 146 16.80 -8.46 1.29
CA CYS A 146 18.14 -8.72 1.81
C CYS A 146 18.16 -8.64 3.33
N ASN A 147 18.52 -9.72 4.04
CA ASN A 147 18.49 -9.72 5.50
C ASN A 147 19.55 -8.83 6.18
N LYS A 148 20.63 -8.49 5.47
CA LYS A 148 21.72 -7.66 6.00
C LYS A 148 21.41 -6.17 5.96
N CYS A 149 20.99 -5.66 4.80
CA CYS A 149 20.68 -4.24 4.62
C CYS A 149 19.18 -3.94 4.67
N GLN A 150 18.33 -4.96 4.72
CA GLN A 150 16.86 -4.86 4.72
C GLN A 150 16.25 -4.19 3.49
N ALA A 151 17.03 -3.97 2.44
CA ALA A 151 16.57 -3.41 1.18
C ALA A 151 15.96 -4.48 0.27
N MET A 152 15.04 -4.06 -0.59
CA MET A 152 14.57 -4.82 -1.75
C MET A 152 15.64 -4.79 -2.84
N PHE A 153 16.09 -5.95 -3.30
CA PHE A 153 17.07 -6.09 -4.38
C PHE A 153 16.61 -7.10 -5.42
N TYR A 154 17.10 -6.95 -6.64
CA TYR A 154 16.84 -7.89 -7.72
C TYR A 154 17.85 -9.04 -7.69
N ASP A 155 17.37 -10.28 -7.69
CA ASP A 155 18.15 -11.52 -7.60
C ASP A 155 18.01 -12.39 -8.86
N GLY A 156 17.67 -11.78 -10.01
CA GLY A 156 17.49 -12.48 -11.29
C GLY A 156 18.77 -12.66 -12.11
N TYR A 157 19.93 -12.24 -11.60
CA TYR A 157 21.24 -12.41 -12.24
C TYR A 157 22.18 -13.25 -11.37
N PRO A 158 23.24 -13.86 -11.92
CA PRO A 158 24.26 -14.56 -11.13
C PRO A 158 24.93 -13.67 -10.08
N GLU A 159 25.21 -12.41 -10.43
CA GLU A 159 25.66 -11.39 -9.50
C GLU A 159 24.48 -10.77 -8.74
N LYS A 160 24.71 -10.31 -7.50
CA LYS A 160 23.66 -9.74 -6.64
C LYS A 160 23.91 -8.28 -6.26
N GLY A 161 24.78 -7.57 -6.98
CA GLY A 161 25.15 -6.18 -6.70
C GLY A 161 25.82 -5.94 -5.34
N ARG A 162 26.31 -4.70 -5.12
CA ARG A 162 26.96 -4.30 -3.87
C ARG A 162 25.95 -4.09 -2.73
N CYS A 163 26.11 -4.81 -1.63
CA CYS A 163 25.33 -4.63 -0.42
C CYS A 163 25.90 -3.53 0.49
N ALA A 164 25.02 -2.70 1.07
CA ALA A 164 25.41 -1.65 2.03
C ALA A 164 26.03 -2.20 3.33
N ALA A 165 25.76 -3.46 3.66
CA ALA A 165 26.39 -4.17 4.78
C ALA A 165 27.73 -4.84 4.41
N GLY A 166 28.19 -4.69 3.16
CA GLY A 166 29.38 -5.37 2.63
C GLY A 166 29.06 -6.66 1.87
N GLY A 167 29.94 -6.98 0.92
CA GLY A 167 29.77 -8.10 -0.01
C GLY A 167 28.54 -7.96 -0.93
N SER A 168 28.02 -9.10 -1.38
CA SER A 168 26.82 -9.23 -2.23
C SER A 168 25.54 -9.32 -1.38
N HIS A 169 24.36 -9.03 -1.94
CA HIS A 169 23.08 -9.22 -1.22
C HIS A 169 22.80 -10.69 -0.90
N VAL A 170 22.00 -10.94 0.14
CA VAL A 170 21.60 -12.28 0.58
C VAL A 170 20.09 -12.33 0.65
N ALA A 171 19.48 -13.09 -0.25
CA ALA A 171 18.04 -13.26 -0.32
C ALA A 171 17.48 -14.02 0.89
N GLN A 172 16.38 -13.52 1.46
CA GLN A 172 15.61 -14.19 2.50
C GLN A 172 14.11 -13.91 2.31
N GLY A 173 13.26 -14.86 2.73
CA GLY A 173 11.81 -14.70 2.69
C GLY A 173 11.22 -14.86 1.29
N TYR A 174 10.20 -14.05 1.00
CA TYR A 174 9.38 -14.16 -0.20
C TYR A 174 10.10 -13.79 -1.50
N ASN A 175 9.62 -14.37 -2.61
CA ASN A 175 9.94 -13.91 -3.96
C ASN A 175 8.84 -12.91 -4.37
N PHE A 176 9.22 -11.65 -4.44
CA PHE A 176 8.31 -10.57 -4.76
C PHE A 176 8.13 -10.43 -6.26
N VAL A 177 6.93 -10.04 -6.65
CA VAL A 177 6.56 -9.79 -8.04
C VAL A 177 6.12 -8.34 -8.16
N LEU A 178 6.98 -7.53 -8.77
CA LEU A 178 6.80 -6.07 -8.77
C LEU A 178 6.18 -5.60 -10.09
N PRO A 179 5.03 -4.90 -10.06
CA PRO A 179 4.43 -4.34 -11.25
C PRO A 179 5.33 -3.29 -11.90
N HIS A 180 5.34 -3.27 -13.22
CA HIS A 180 6.05 -2.27 -14.00
C HIS A 180 5.26 -1.85 -15.23
N SER A 181 5.64 -0.68 -15.75
CA SER A 181 5.16 -0.19 -17.04
C SER A 181 5.59 -1.14 -18.17
N ARG A 182 4.77 -1.28 -19.21
CA ARG A 182 5.19 -1.97 -20.45
C ARG A 182 6.30 -1.22 -21.16
#